data_AF-A0A7Z0PY37-F1
#
_entry.id   AF-A0A7Z0PY37-F1
#
_cell.length_a   1.000
_cell.length_b   1.000
_cell.length_c   1.000
_cell.angle_alpha   90.00
_cell.angle_beta   90.00
_cell.angle_gamma   90.00
#
_symmetry.space_group_name_H-M   'P 1'
#
loop_
_entity.id
_entity.type
_entity.pdbx_description
1 polymer ?
#
loop_
_entity_poly.entity_id
_entity_poly.type
_entity_poly.pdbx_seq_one_letter_code
_entity_poly.pdbx_strand_id
1 'polypeptide(L)'
;MTSSRPETPTRITGAHRAHGEERARPNSAEAPEALEAPGTAEAPELPGSQEVHEVHEVHEVCGPYLDGLYTYSLSVLCDRDAATSAVGAVLAVVDRRGSRLPGEGERRAWLYALARWACL
;
A
#
# COMPACT_ATOMS: atom_id res chain seq x y z
N MET A 1 -44.98 31.44 15.14
CA MET A 1 -43.86 31.41 16.11
C MET A 1 -43.64 29.97 16.55
N THR A 2 -42.72 29.25 15.91
CA THR A 2 -42.09 28.03 16.43
C THR A 2 -40.83 27.81 15.60
N SER A 3 -39.73 28.34 16.13
CA SER A 3 -38.38 28.11 15.61
C SER A 3 -37.94 26.73 16.08
N SER A 4 -37.55 25.85 15.17
CA SER A 4 -36.84 24.61 15.52
C SER A 4 -35.64 24.49 14.60
N ARG A 5 -34.49 24.87 15.17
CA ARG A 5 -33.16 24.71 14.57
C ARG A 5 -32.70 23.26 14.80
N PRO A 6 -32.15 22.56 13.80
CA PRO A 6 -31.49 21.29 14.04
C PRO A 6 -30.12 21.54 14.71
N GLU A 7 -29.91 20.92 15.87
CA GLU A 7 -28.64 20.91 16.58
C GLU A 7 -27.71 19.84 15.96
N THR A 8 -26.51 20.25 15.57
CA THR A 8 -25.47 19.37 15.02
C THR A 8 -24.54 18.92 16.16
N PRO A 9 -24.49 17.64 16.56
CA PRO A 9 -23.44 17.17 17.46
C PRO A 9 -22.14 16.91 16.68
N THR A 10 -21.23 17.89 16.69
CA THR A 10 -19.83 17.72 16.27
C THR A 10 -19.02 17.12 17.42
N ARG A 11 -18.86 15.79 17.43
CA ARG A 11 -17.87 15.13 18.29
C ARG A 11 -16.84 14.39 17.44
N ILE A 12 -15.91 15.16 16.87
CA ILE A 12 -14.64 14.64 16.36
C ILE A 12 -13.76 14.40 17.58
N THR A 13 -13.59 13.14 17.96
CA THR A 13 -12.58 12.76 18.97
C THR A 13 -11.32 12.38 18.22
N GLY A 14 -10.42 13.35 18.07
CA GLY A 14 -9.04 13.09 17.66
C GLY A 14 -8.25 12.53 18.84
N ALA A 15 -7.60 11.39 18.64
CA ALA A 15 -6.53 10.93 19.51
C ALA A 15 -5.33 10.58 18.63
N HIS A 16 -4.39 11.52 18.56
CA HIS A 16 -3.05 11.32 18.05
C HIS A 16 -2.33 10.29 18.92
N ARG A 17 -1.75 9.26 18.31
CA ARG A 17 -0.62 8.53 18.90
C ARG A 17 0.51 8.50 17.86
N ALA A 18 1.43 9.44 18.02
CA ALA A 18 2.76 9.36 17.45
C ALA A 18 3.67 8.70 18.50
N HIS A 19 4.32 7.60 18.12
CA HIS A 19 5.56 7.18 18.76
C HIS A 19 6.61 7.18 17.65
N GLY A 20 7.45 8.20 17.69
CA GLY A 20 8.78 8.09 17.11
C GLY A 20 9.64 7.29 18.08
N GLU A 21 10.54 6.48 17.53
CA GLU A 21 11.91 6.42 18.05
C GLU A 21 12.84 5.88 16.97
N GLU A 22 13.63 6.84 16.50
CA GLU A 22 14.80 6.74 15.66
C GLU A 22 15.84 5.82 16.32
N ARG A 23 16.18 4.70 15.66
CA ARG A 23 17.35 3.91 16.06
C ARG A 23 18.45 4.00 15.02
N ALA A 24 19.32 4.97 15.30
CA ALA A 24 20.77 4.98 15.09
C ALA A 24 21.37 3.99 14.08
N ARG A 25 21.96 4.57 13.02
CA ARG A 25 23.07 3.96 12.27
C ARG A 25 24.32 3.89 13.15
N PRO A 26 25.06 2.78 13.14
CA PRO A 26 26.50 2.83 13.29
C PRO A 26 27.17 2.57 11.93
N ASN A 27 27.91 3.57 11.46
CA ASN A 27 29.07 3.40 10.59
C ASN A 27 30.31 3.17 11.47
N SER A 28 31.34 2.56 10.89
CA SER A 28 32.63 2.12 11.43
C SER A 28 32.63 0.67 11.94
N ALA A 29 33.55 -0.21 11.55
CA ALA A 29 34.66 -0.12 10.61
C ALA A 29 35.21 -1.56 10.41
N GLU A 30 36.06 -1.70 9.39
CA GLU A 30 37.14 -2.70 9.26
C GLU A 30 36.79 -4.07 8.64
N ALA A 31 37.39 -4.28 7.46
CA ALA A 31 37.68 -5.59 6.90
C ALA A 31 38.72 -6.33 7.77
N PRO A 32 38.72 -7.67 7.74
CA PRO A 32 39.84 -8.33 7.09
C PRO A 32 39.43 -9.53 6.20
N GLU A 33 40.26 -9.76 5.19
CA GLU A 33 40.30 -10.96 4.36
C GLU A 33 40.46 -12.25 5.20
N ALA A 34 39.76 -13.32 4.84
CA ALA A 34 40.30 -14.68 4.74
C ALA A 34 39.25 -15.68 4.20
N LEU A 35 39.49 -16.10 2.96
CA LEU A 35 39.30 -17.43 2.33
C LEU A 35 38.54 -18.57 3.05
N GLU A 36 37.68 -19.25 2.24
CA GLU A 36 37.32 -20.70 2.22
C GLU A 36 36.30 -21.17 3.31
N ALA A 37 35.23 -21.93 3.09
CA ALA A 37 34.74 -22.82 2.01
C ALA A 37 33.21 -23.09 2.22
N PRO A 38 32.48 -23.72 1.27
CA PRO A 38 31.02 -23.76 1.23
C PRO A 38 30.44 -24.92 2.03
N GLY A 39 29.35 -24.67 2.75
CA GLY A 39 28.66 -25.70 3.52
C GLY A 39 27.27 -25.30 3.97
N THR A 40 26.29 -26.08 3.50
CA THR A 40 25.03 -26.40 4.18
C THR A 40 23.88 -25.40 4.00
N ALA A 41 23.16 -25.62 2.90
CA ALA A 41 21.69 -25.77 2.86
C ALA A 41 20.88 -25.00 3.91
N GLU A 42 20.47 -23.77 3.55
CA GLU A 42 19.10 -23.36 3.80
C GLU A 42 18.36 -23.44 2.47
N ALA A 43 17.43 -24.39 2.39
CA ALA A 43 16.46 -24.46 1.31
C ALA A 43 15.65 -23.16 1.31
N PRO A 44 15.44 -22.49 0.16
CA PRO A 44 14.46 -21.44 0.09
C PRO A 44 13.09 -22.11 0.24
N GLU A 45 12.44 -21.94 1.40
CA GLU A 45 11.03 -22.25 1.54
C GLU A 45 10.27 -21.41 0.51
N LEU A 46 9.80 -22.11 -0.52
CA LEU A 46 9.00 -21.55 -1.60
C LEU A 46 7.76 -20.89 -1.00
N PRO A 47 7.44 -19.63 -1.35
CA PRO A 47 6.14 -19.06 -1.03
C PRO A 47 5.06 -19.97 -1.61
N GLY A 48 4.08 -20.34 -0.79
CA GLY A 48 3.08 -21.35 -1.11
C GLY A 48 2.34 -20.99 -2.40
N SER A 49 2.10 -21.98 -3.26
CA SER A 49 1.40 -21.84 -4.54
C SER A 49 0.02 -21.17 -4.45
N GLN A 50 -0.52 -21.07 -3.23
CA GLN A 50 -1.79 -20.43 -2.91
C GLN A 50 -1.68 -18.90 -2.81
N GLU A 51 -0.62 -18.38 -2.18
CA GLU A 51 -0.41 -16.92 -2.06
C GLU A 51 -0.19 -16.28 -3.43
N VAL A 52 0.57 -16.95 -4.30
CA VAL A 52 0.80 -16.52 -5.70
C VAL A 52 -0.43 -16.60 -6.59
N HIS A 53 -1.40 -17.48 -6.29
CA HIS A 53 -2.67 -17.55 -7.03
C HIS A 53 -3.62 -16.44 -6.59
N GLU A 54 -3.69 -16.20 -5.28
CA GLU A 54 -4.55 -15.17 -4.69
C GLU A 54 -4.10 -13.77 -5.14
N VAL A 55 -2.79 -13.44 -5.07
CA VAL A 55 -2.28 -12.15 -5.59
C VAL A 55 -2.54 -11.96 -7.10
N HIS A 56 -2.49 -13.03 -7.89
CA HIS A 56 -2.73 -12.97 -9.33
C HIS A 56 -4.20 -12.66 -9.65
N GLU A 57 -5.12 -13.30 -8.93
CA GLU A 57 -6.56 -13.12 -9.07
C GLU A 57 -6.98 -11.69 -8.70
N VAL A 58 -6.44 -11.11 -7.62
CA VAL A 58 -6.75 -9.70 -7.27
C VAL A 58 -6.18 -8.72 -8.29
N HIS A 59 -5.03 -9.05 -8.89
CA HIS A 59 -4.43 -8.25 -9.96
C HIS A 59 -5.26 -8.30 -11.24
N GLU A 60 -5.83 -9.45 -11.59
CA GLU A 60 -6.71 -9.61 -12.74
C GLU A 60 -7.94 -8.70 -12.64
N VAL A 61 -8.54 -8.63 -11.44
CA VAL A 61 -9.73 -7.80 -11.21
C VAL A 61 -9.42 -6.30 -11.21
N CYS A 62 -8.19 -5.90 -10.88
CA CYS A 62 -7.75 -4.50 -10.97
C CYS A 62 -7.13 -4.12 -12.32
N GLY A 63 -6.74 -5.11 -13.12
CA GLY A 63 -6.07 -4.99 -14.42
C GLY A 63 -6.59 -3.85 -15.31
N PRO A 64 -7.91 -3.75 -15.61
CA PRO A 64 -8.43 -2.71 -16.50
C PRO A 64 -8.29 -1.27 -15.96
N TYR A 65 -7.99 -1.09 -14.66
CA TYR A 65 -7.87 0.23 -14.04
C TYR A 65 -6.41 0.67 -13.83
N LEU A 66 -5.43 -0.24 -13.93
CA LEU A 66 -4.05 0.05 -13.55
C LEU A 66 -3.40 1.15 -14.39
N ASP A 67 -3.62 1.13 -15.71
CA ASP A 67 -3.09 2.16 -16.62
C ASP A 67 -3.64 3.56 -16.27
N GLY A 68 -4.94 3.63 -15.97
CA GLY A 68 -5.60 4.86 -15.56
C GLY A 68 -5.18 5.35 -14.17
N LEU A 69 -4.88 4.44 -13.23
CA LEU A 69 -4.39 4.78 -11.90
C LEU A 69 -2.94 5.32 -11.95
N TYR A 70 -2.09 4.68 -12.76
CA TYR A 70 -0.72 5.14 -12.97
C TYR A 70 -0.70 6.52 -13.66
N THR A 71 -1.50 6.70 -14.71
CA THR A 71 -1.59 7.99 -15.43
C THR A 71 -2.10 9.11 -14.51
N TYR A 72 -3.10 8.82 -13.67
CA TYR A 72 -3.58 9.78 -12.67
C TYR A 72 -2.48 10.13 -11.66
N SER A 73 -1.81 9.13 -11.10
CA SER A 73 -0.75 9.31 -10.11
C SER A 73 0.43 10.10 -10.69
N LEU A 74 0.83 9.80 -11.92
CA LEU A 74 1.87 10.54 -12.64
C LEU A 74 1.48 12.00 -12.87
N SER A 75 0.21 12.27 -13.16
CA SER A 75 -0.28 13.64 -13.38
C SER A 75 -0.28 14.48 -12.09
N VAL A 76 -0.50 13.85 -10.94
CA VAL A 76 -0.54 14.52 -9.63
C VAL A 76 0.87 14.69 -9.04
N LEU A 77 1.69 13.64 -9.11
CA LEU A 77 3.01 13.61 -8.46
C LEU A 77 4.13 14.10 -9.37
N CYS A 78 3.95 14.07 -10.69
CA CYS A 78 4.95 14.43 -11.70
C CYS A 78 6.29 13.66 -11.58
N ASP A 79 6.28 12.53 -10.88
CA ASP A 79 7.43 11.68 -10.63
C ASP A 79 7.04 10.22 -10.88
N ARG A 80 7.87 9.52 -11.64
CA ARG A 80 7.60 8.15 -12.09
C ARG A 80 7.73 7.14 -10.96
N ASP A 81 8.73 7.31 -10.10
CA ASP A 81 9.01 6.37 -9.01
C ASP A 81 7.98 6.56 -7.89
N ALA A 82 7.60 7.81 -7.60
CA ALA A 82 6.51 8.15 -6.70
C ALA A 82 5.16 7.62 -7.22
N ALA A 83 4.88 7.77 -8.52
CA ALA A 83 3.66 7.20 -9.12
C ALA A 83 3.64 5.66 -9.05
N THR A 84 4.78 5.01 -9.30
CA THR A 84 4.91 3.55 -9.17
C THR A 84 4.69 3.10 -7.74
N SER A 85 5.29 3.81 -6.76
CA SER A 85 5.11 3.56 -5.33
C SER A 85 3.65 3.75 -4.89
N ALA A 86 2.97 4.79 -5.40
CA ALA A 86 1.57 5.05 -5.09
C ALA A 86 0.65 3.94 -5.62
N VAL A 87 0.86 3.50 -6.86
CA VAL A 87 0.11 2.35 -7.43
C VAL A 87 0.40 1.07 -6.64
N GLY A 88 1.65 0.83 -6.24
CA GLY A 88 2.02 -0.29 -5.36
C GLY A 88 1.29 -0.24 -4.01
N ALA A 89 1.15 0.95 -3.41
CA ALA A 89 0.40 1.12 -2.16
C ALA A 89 -1.10 0.83 -2.33
N VAL A 90 -1.70 1.21 -3.47
CA VAL A 90 -3.09 0.87 -3.80
C VAL A 90 -3.25 -0.65 -3.92
N LEU A 91 -2.35 -1.33 -4.63
CA LEU A 91 -2.36 -2.78 -4.80
C LEU A 91 -2.19 -3.51 -3.46
N ALA A 92 -1.32 -3.04 -2.58
CA ALA A 92 -1.19 -3.60 -1.23
C ALA A 92 -2.46 -3.44 -0.37
N VAL A 93 -3.30 -2.44 -0.64
CA VAL A 93 -4.61 -2.29 0.02
C VAL A 93 -5.65 -3.24 -0.59
N VAL A 94 -5.61 -3.41 -1.91
CA VAL A 94 -6.46 -4.35 -2.65
C VAL A 94 -6.20 -5.79 -2.18
N ASP A 95 -4.93 -6.18 -2.12
CA ASP A 95 -4.48 -7.51 -1.73
C ASP A 95 -4.93 -7.84 -0.30
N ARG A 96 -4.70 -6.91 0.65
CA ARG A 96 -5.18 -7.04 2.04
C ARG A 96 -6.70 -7.16 2.18
N ARG A 97 -7.48 -6.73 1.18
CA ARG A 97 -8.95 -6.85 1.19
C ARG A 97 -9.45 -8.16 0.59
N GLY A 98 -8.70 -8.79 -0.32
CA GLY A 98 -9.06 -10.04 -0.99
C GLY A 98 -10.53 -10.06 -1.44
N SER A 99 -11.29 -11.06 -0.97
CA SER A 99 -12.70 -11.28 -1.31
C SER A 99 -13.69 -10.18 -0.87
N ARG A 100 -13.28 -9.21 -0.03
CA ARG A 100 -14.13 -8.08 0.43
C ARG A 100 -14.02 -6.84 -0.45
N LEU A 101 -13.70 -7.02 -1.73
CA LEU A 101 -13.66 -5.93 -2.69
C LEU A 101 -15.07 -5.37 -2.98
N PRO A 102 -15.19 -4.06 -3.25
CA PRO A 102 -16.44 -3.49 -3.73
C PRO A 102 -16.90 -4.15 -5.03
N GLY A 103 -18.22 -4.16 -5.25
CA GLY A 103 -18.81 -4.65 -6.50
C GLY A 103 -18.30 -3.87 -7.71
N GLU A 104 -18.45 -4.45 -8.91
CA GLU A 104 -17.89 -3.92 -10.16
C GLU A 104 -18.25 -2.44 -10.43
N GLY A 105 -19.47 -2.03 -10.10
CA GLY A 105 -19.94 -0.64 -10.27
C GLY A 105 -19.25 0.38 -9.37
N GLU A 106 -18.78 -0.02 -8.19
CA GLU A 106 -18.13 0.86 -7.21
C GLU A 106 -16.60 0.75 -7.25
N ARG A 107 -16.07 -0.36 -7.80
CA ARG A 107 -14.65 -0.70 -7.82
C ARG A 107 -13.79 0.42 -8.39
N ARG A 108 -14.19 1.01 -9.52
CA ARG A 108 -13.50 2.14 -10.13
C ARG A 108 -13.41 3.34 -9.18
N ALA A 109 -14.54 3.76 -8.61
CA ALA A 109 -14.59 4.93 -7.72
C ALA A 109 -13.74 4.69 -6.46
N TRP A 110 -13.81 3.49 -5.91
CA TRP A 110 -13.03 3.09 -4.75
C TRP A 110 -11.51 3.07 -5.03
N LEU A 111 -11.08 2.52 -6.18
CA LEU A 111 -9.67 2.51 -6.58
C LEU A 111 -9.12 3.93 -6.78
N TYR A 112 -9.88 4.83 -7.41
CA TYR A 112 -9.46 6.24 -7.55
C TYR A 112 -9.44 6.99 -6.23
N ALA A 113 -10.34 6.67 -5.28
CA ALA A 113 -10.27 7.22 -3.94
C ALA A 113 -9.00 6.77 -3.19
N LEU A 114 -8.60 5.50 -3.35
CA LEU A 114 -7.33 5.00 -2.81
C LEU A 114 -6.11 5.65 -3.46
N ALA A 115 -6.10 5.81 -4.78
CA ALA A 115 -5.00 6.48 -5.46
C ALA A 115 -4.87 7.94 -5.02
N ARG A 116 -5.99 8.64 -4.82
CA ARG A 116 -5.97 9.97 -4.19
C ARG A 116 -5.34 9.92 -2.80
N TRP A 117 -5.74 8.98 -1.95
CA TRP A 117 -5.14 8.82 -0.63
C TRP A 117 -3.63 8.55 -0.69
N ALA A 118 -3.17 7.73 -1.64
CA ALA A 118 -1.74 7.42 -1.81
C ALA A 118 -0.91 8.57 -2.38
N CYS A 119 -1.53 9.56 -3.02
CA CYS A 119 -0.85 10.75 -3.55
C CYS A 119 -0.76 11.93 -2.56
N LEU A 120 -1.40 11.82 -1.38
CA LEU A 120 -1.42 12.85 -0.33
C LEU A 120 -0.31 12.61 0.70
#